data_AF-A0A520EEZ5-F1
#
_entry.id   AF-A0A520EEZ5-F1
#
_cell.length_a   1.000
_cell.length_b   1.000
_cell.length_c   1.000
_cell.angle_alpha   90.00
_cell.angle_beta   90.00
_cell.angle_gamma   90.00
#
_symmetry.space_group_name_H-M   'P 1'
#
loop_
_entity.id
_entity.type
_entity.pdbx_description
1 polymer ?
#
loop_
_entity_poly.entity_id
_entity_poly.type
_entity_poly.pdbx_seq_one_letter_code
_entity_poly.pdbx_strand_id
1 'polypeptide(L)' 'MREKFLDYLQLEKRYSPHTVASYRKDLDDFYSFYLKTEGSENIVKADKKVIRNFMFLVIDYCFNCNCSRSILR' A
#
# COMPACT_ATOMS: atom_id res chain seq x y z
N MET A 1 9.90 12.04 1.01
CA MET A 1 9.07 11.58 2.15
C MET A 1 9.00 10.05 2.19
N ARG A 2 8.66 9.38 1.08
CA ARG A 2 8.64 7.91 0.96
C ARG A 2 9.94 7.23 1.42
N GLU A 3 11.10 7.60 0.86
CA GLU A 3 12.37 6.92 1.20
C GLU A 3 12.71 7.05 2.70
N LYS A 4 12.48 8.23 3.32
CA LYS A 4 12.67 8.41 4.77
C LYS A 4 11.82 7.46 5.62
N PHE A 5 10.61 7.12 5.16
CA PHE A 5 9.75 6.15 5.84
C PHE A 5 10.26 4.72 5.64
N LEU A 6 10.73 4.38 4.44
CA LEU A 6 11.33 3.06 4.17
C LEU A 6 12.63 2.87 4.96
N ASP A 7 13.46 3.91 5.06
CA ASP A 7 14.67 3.93 5.90
C ASP A 7 14.32 3.72 7.37
N TYR A 8 13.27 4.36 7.87
CA TYR A 8 12.76 4.11 9.23
C TYR A 8 12.33 2.64 9.42
N LEU A 9 11.61 2.06 8.46
CA LEU A 9 11.21 0.65 8.52
C LEU A 9 12.42 -0.29 8.53
N GLN A 10 13.48 0.04 7.79
CA GLN A 10 14.67 -0.79 7.69
C GLN A 10 15.62 -0.61 8.88
N LEU A 11 15.88 0.62 9.31
CA LEU A 11 16.89 0.94 10.33
C LEU A 11 16.34 0.83 11.75
N GLU A 12 15.19 1.47 12.00
CA GLU A 12 14.60 1.54 13.34
C GLU A 12 13.76 0.30 13.64
N LYS A 13 12.93 -0.13 12.69
CA LYS A 13 12.07 -1.31 12.86
C LYS A 13 12.72 -2.63 12.46
N ARG A 14 13.87 -2.58 11.78
CA ARG A 14 14.65 -3.76 11.35
C ARG A 14 13.83 -4.77 10.53
N TYR A 15 12.89 -4.28 9.72
CA TYR A 15 12.15 -5.16 8.83
C TYR A 15 13.06 -5.74 7.74
N SER A 16 12.74 -6.95 7.30
CA SER A 16 13.52 -7.62 6.25
C SER A 16 13.48 -6.82 4.94
N PRO A 17 14.50 -6.93 4.07
CA PRO A 17 14.51 -6.26 2.77
C PRO A 17 13.26 -6.59 1.93
N HIS A 18 12.77 -7.83 2.01
CA HIS A 18 11.56 -8.25 1.31
C HIS A 18 10.30 -7.57 1.86
N THR A 19 10.21 -7.39 3.18
CA THR A 19 9.11 -6.64 3.80
C THR A 19 9.15 -5.18 3.37
N VAL A 20 10.32 -4.53 3.43
CA VAL A 20 10.49 -3.14 2.98
C VAL A 20 10.13 -2.99 1.50
N ALA A 21 10.51 -3.95 0.65
CA ALA A 21 10.14 -3.97 -0.76
C ALA A 21 8.61 -4.11 -0.98
N SER A 22 7.93 -4.93 -0.17
CA SER A 22 6.46 -5.02 -0.19
C SER A 22 5.83 -3.67 0.14
N TYR A 23 6.25 -3.06 1.26
CA TYR A 23 5.75 -1.73 1.66
C TYR A 23 6.02 -0.67 0.60
N ARG A 24 7.18 -0.71 -0.08
CA ARG A 24 7.50 0.19 -1.19
C ARG A 24 6.47 0.05 -2.31
N LYS A 25 6.18 -1.19 -2.71
CA LYS A 25 5.19 -1.49 -3.75
C LYS A 25 3.80 -0.97 -3.36
N ASP A 26 3.36 -1.28 -2.14
CA ASP A 26 2.04 -0.84 -1.64
C ASP A 26 1.91 0.69 -1.64
N LEU A 27 2.98 1.40 -1.29
CA LEU A 27 3.03 2.86 -1.34
C LEU A 27 2.97 3.38 -2.78
N ASP A 28 3.74 2.82 -3.70
CA ASP A 28 3.76 3.23 -5.11
C ASP A 28 2.41 2.97 -5.80
N ASP A 29 1.75 1.86 -5.46
CA ASP A 29 0.39 1.54 -5.90
C ASP A 29 -0.62 2.58 -5.35
N PHE A 30 -0.47 2.97 -4.08
CA PHE A 30 -1.30 4.03 -3.49
C PHE A 30 -1.09 5.40 -4.16
N TYR A 31 0.17 5.79 -4.45
CA TYR A 31 0.45 7.05 -5.16
C TYR A 31 -0.23 7.06 -6.54
N SER A 32 -0.12 5.95 -7.27
CA SER A 32 -0.72 5.81 -8.59
C SER A 32 -2.26 5.87 -8.53
N PHE A 33 -2.85 5.21 -7.53
CA PHE A 33 -4.29 5.28 -7.25
C PHE A 33 -4.72 6.72 -6.93
N TYR A 34 -4.02 7.38 -6.01
CA TYR A 34 -4.35 8.73 -5.55
C TYR A 34 -4.28 9.76 -6.68
N LEU A 35 -3.23 9.69 -7.51
CA LEU A 35 -3.10 10.55 -8.68
C LEU A 35 -4.25 10.32 -9.68
N LYS A 36 -4.65 9.07 -9.88
CA LYS A 36 -5.74 8.71 -10.80
C LYS A 36 -7.12 9.15 -10.29
N THR A 37 -7.39 9.08 -8.99
CA THR A 37 -8.71 9.39 -8.44
C THR A 37 -8.88 10.88 -8.09
N GLU A 38 -7.85 11.50 -7.51
CA GLU A 38 -7.92 12.88 -7.01
C GLU A 38 -7.23 13.89 -7.94
N GLY A 39 -6.49 13.44 -8.96
CA GLY A 39 -5.78 14.32 -9.89
C GLY A 39 -4.66 15.13 -9.23
N SER A 40 -4.18 14.69 -8.07
CA SER A 40 -3.22 15.41 -7.23
C SER A 40 -2.10 14.49 -6.79
N GLU A 41 -0.89 15.02 -6.71
CA GLU A 41 0.29 14.32 -6.16
C GLU A 41 0.46 14.57 -4.65
N ASN A 42 -0.32 15.50 -4.08
CA ASN A 42 -0.21 15.90 -2.68
C ASN A 42 -0.94 14.94 -1.74
N ILE A 43 -0.35 13.78 -1.49
CA ILE A 43 -0.90 12.75 -0.59
C ILE A 43 -1.15 13.22 0.85
N VAL A 44 -0.53 14.32 1.28
CA VAL A 44 -0.73 14.91 2.61
C VAL A 44 -2.17 15.40 2.79
N LYS A 45 -2.85 15.74 1.68
CA LYS A 45 -4.26 16.13 1.66
C LYS A 45 -5.20 14.95 1.43
N ALA A 46 -4.71 13.71 1.49
CA ALA A 46 -5.55 12.54 1.25
C ALA A 46 -6.62 12.41 2.34
N ASP A 47 -7.89 12.47 1.92
CA ASP A 47 -9.01 12.25 2.81
C ASP A 47 -9.12 10.79 3.24
N LYS A 48 -9.66 10.57 4.45
CA LYS A 48 -9.92 9.23 4.98
C LYS A 48 -10.78 8.38 4.04
N LYS A 49 -11.63 9.03 3.23
CA LYS A 49 -12.47 8.36 2.22
C LYS A 49 -11.61 7.73 1.12
N VAL A 50 -10.60 8.44 0.62
CA VAL A 50 -9.71 7.97 -0.44
C VAL A 50 -8.89 6.78 0.04
N ILE A 51 -8.38 6.85 1.27
CA ILE A 51 -7.66 5.74 1.91
C ILE A 51 -8.57 4.50 2.03
N ARG A 52 -9.82 4.68 2.47
CA ARG A 52 -10.78 3.57 2.56
C ARG A 52 -11.06 2.95 1.20
N ASN A 53 -11.23 3.78 0.16
CA ASN A 53 -11.47 3.30 -1.20
C ASN A 53 -10.28 2.47 -1.71
N PHE A 54 -9.06 2.91 -1.44
CA PHE A 54 -7.85 2.15 -1.76
C PHE A 54 -7.83 0.78 -1.05
N MET A 55 -8.16 0.73 0.24
CA MET A 55 -8.23 -0.54 0.98
C MET A 55 -9.25 -1.51 0.38
N PHE A 56 -10.43 -1.02 0.00
CA PHE A 56 -11.43 -1.85 -0.69
C PHE A 56 -10.90 -2.39 -2.02
N LEU A 57 -10.22 -1.56 -2.80
CA LEU A 57 -9.61 -1.95 -4.07
C LEU A 57 -8.57 -3.06 -3.86
N VAL A 58 -7.65 -2.91 -2.92
CA VAL A 58 -6.63 -3.92 -2.61
C VAL A 58 -7.25 -5.24 -2.13
N ILE A 59 -8.29 -5.19 -1.29
CA ILE A 59 -9.00 -6.38 -0.81
C ILE A 59 -9.73 -7.08 -1.96
N ASP A 60 -10.39 -6.33 -2.83
CA ASP A 60 -11.09 -6.88 -3.99
C ASP A 60 -10.12 -7.55 -4.97
N TYR A 61 -8.96 -6.94 -5.24
CA TYR A 61 -7.89 -7.57 -6.02
C TYR A 61 -7.39 -8.86 -5.38
N CYS A 62 -7.19 -8.89 -4.05
CA CYS A 62 -6.81 -10.10 -3.32
C CYS A 62 -7.89 -11.19 -3.34
N PHE A 63 -9.17 -10.82 -3.40
CA PHE A 63 -10.28 -11.79 -3.48
C PHE A 63 -10.43 -12.37 -4.89
N ASN A 64 -10.21 -11.56 -5.93
CA ASN A 64 -10.33 -11.97 -7.33
C ASN A 64 -9.08 -12.70 -7.83
N CYS A 65 -7.91 -12.43 -7.26
CA CYS A 65 -6.78 -13.34 -7.38
C CYS A 65 -7.12 -14.62 -6.59
N ASN A 66 -7.45 -15.71 -7.30
CA ASN A 66 -7.56 -17.07 -6.74
C ASN A 66 -6.21 -17.59 -6.19
N CYS A 67 -5.55 -16.85 -5.30
CA CYS A 67 -4.51 -17.40 -4.44
C CYS A 67 -5.21 -18.29 -3.42
N SER A 68 -5.24 -19.59 -3.72
CA SER A 68 -5.85 -20.67 -2.95
C SER A 68 -6.00 -20.38 -1.46
N ARG A 69 -7.24 -20.18 -1.00
CA ARG A 69 -7.63 -20.43 0.39
C ARG A 69 -7.41 -21.91 0.70
N SER A 70 -6.19 -22.25 1.08
CA SER A 70 -5.87 -23.50 1.76
C SER A 70 -5.65 -23.24 3.24
N ILE A 71 -6.50 -22.44 3.90
CA ILE A 71 -6.58 -22.38 5.36
C ILE A 71 -8.05 -22.17 5.74
N LEU A 72 -8.80 -23.27 5.72
CA LEU A 72 -9.98 -23.53 6.55
C LEU A 72 -10.29 -25.03 6.40
N ARG A 73 -9.54 -25.82 7.15
CA ARG A 73 -10.00 -27.08 7.71
C ARG A 73 -9.64 -27.07 9.19
#